data_AF-A0A1Z2XTS7-F1
#
_entry.id   AF-A0A1Z2XTS7-F1
#
_cell.length_a   1.000
_cell.length_b   1.000
_cell.length_c   1.000
_cell.angle_alpha   90.00
_cell.angle_beta   90.00
_cell.angle_gamma   90.00
#
_symmetry.space_group_name_H-M   'P 1'
#
loop_
_entity.id
_entity.type
_entity.pdbx_description
1 polymer ?
#
loop_
_entity_poly.entity_id
_entity_poly.type
_entity_poly.pdbx_seq_one_letter_code
_entity_poly.pdbx_strand_id
1 'polypeptide(L)'
;MATLRETASSYANEIREGIAWVVVWKTGRGWNASAFWLSCDTDVFEDDDLPEVRKILEQDPNAVMINGYYCGHLGEDMNVNELAAGIRWHYENGYNRLSNSTALPEEDNTQAIKVIYTFGSDERFPFRGGWVEIVAPSMRDAHAIFRKHYPDRTPGILNCSDYYTEQQFNESDMPITGNRGAFCHCKLSA
;
A
#
# COMPACT_ATOMS: atom_id res chain seq x y z
N MET A 1 -25.81 4.28 17.17
CA MET A 1 -24.52 3.63 17.45
C MET A 1 -24.82 2.22 17.94
N ALA A 2 -24.31 1.20 17.26
CA ALA A 2 -24.54 -0.17 17.68
C ALA A 2 -23.73 -0.47 18.96
N THR A 3 -24.32 -1.26 19.84
CA THR A 3 -23.63 -1.91 20.95
C THR A 3 -22.75 -3.04 20.42
N LEU A 4 -21.71 -3.41 21.16
CA LEU A 4 -20.85 -4.53 20.78
C LEU A 4 -21.63 -5.83 20.60
N ARG A 5 -22.69 -6.03 21.40
CA ARG A 5 -23.54 -7.22 21.29
C ARG A 5 -24.34 -7.23 19.99
N GLU A 6 -24.84 -6.08 19.54
CA GLU A 6 -25.52 -5.96 18.24
C GLU A 6 -24.54 -6.22 17.10
N THR A 7 -23.35 -5.63 17.14
CA THR A 7 -22.27 -5.91 16.17
C THR A 7 -21.91 -7.40 16.15
N ALA A 8 -21.68 -8.02 17.31
CA ALA A 8 -21.39 -9.45 17.42
C ALA A 8 -22.54 -10.32 16.90
N SER A 9 -23.79 -9.90 17.09
CA SER A 9 -24.95 -10.62 16.58
C SER A 9 -25.04 -10.55 15.06
N SER A 10 -24.72 -9.41 14.45
CA SER A 10 -24.81 -9.22 12.99
C SER A 10 -23.73 -9.98 12.23
N TYR A 11 -22.56 -10.19 12.83
CA TYR A 11 -21.41 -10.88 12.22
C TYR A 11 -21.14 -12.26 12.85
N ALA A 12 -22.13 -12.82 13.57
CA ALA A 12 -21.93 -14.02 14.36
C ALA A 12 -21.54 -15.23 13.51
N ASN A 13 -22.13 -15.35 12.31
CA ASN A 13 -21.85 -16.48 11.42
C ASN A 13 -20.50 -16.31 10.76
N GLU A 14 -20.19 -15.12 10.26
CA GLU A 14 -18.92 -14.76 9.62
C GLU A 14 -17.74 -15.01 10.56
N ILE A 15 -17.88 -14.61 11.84
CA ILE A 15 -16.86 -14.86 12.85
C ILE A 15 -16.72 -16.36 13.13
N ARG A 16 -17.82 -17.08 13.38
CA ARG A 16 -17.77 -18.50 13.77
C ARG A 16 -17.26 -19.39 12.65
N GLU A 17 -17.81 -19.24 11.45
CA GLU A 17 -17.47 -20.07 10.29
C GLU A 17 -16.00 -19.86 9.88
N GLY A 18 -15.41 -18.70 10.22
CA GLY A 18 -13.99 -18.44 9.97
C GLY A 18 -13.63 -18.37 8.49
N ILE A 19 -14.61 -18.15 7.61
CA ILE A 19 -14.40 -18.02 6.18
C ILE A 19 -13.90 -16.61 5.83
N ALA A 20 -14.56 -15.58 6.39
CA ALA A 20 -14.16 -14.19 6.21
C ALA A 20 -13.37 -13.69 7.43
N TRP A 21 -12.54 -12.67 7.22
CA TRP A 21 -11.96 -11.89 8.31
C TRP A 21 -12.89 -10.74 8.65
N VAL A 22 -13.27 -10.61 9.92
CA VAL A 22 -14.12 -9.52 10.39
C VAL A 22 -13.27 -8.46 11.06
N VAL A 23 -13.25 -7.24 10.52
CA VAL A 23 -12.64 -6.09 11.18
C VAL A 23 -13.67 -5.43 12.08
N VAL A 24 -13.33 -5.22 13.35
CA VAL A 24 -14.20 -4.58 14.35
C VAL A 24 -13.51 -3.34 14.92
N TRP A 25 -14.22 -2.22 14.96
CA TRP A 25 -13.67 -0.94 15.43
C TRP A 25 -14.71 -0.07 16.15
N LYS A 26 -14.24 0.98 16.82
CA LYS A 26 -15.08 1.99 17.48
C LYS A 26 -15.18 3.27 16.69
N THR A 27 -16.34 3.92 16.79
CA THR A 27 -16.51 5.33 16.45
C THR A 27 -17.19 6.03 17.62
N GLY A 28 -16.42 6.80 18.39
CA GLY A 28 -16.88 7.35 19.67
C GLY A 28 -17.22 6.23 20.67
N ARG A 29 -18.50 6.11 21.03
CA ARG A 29 -19.00 5.05 21.94
C ARG A 29 -19.63 3.85 21.22
N GLY A 30 -19.80 3.95 19.90
CA GLY A 30 -20.38 2.89 19.08
C GLY A 30 -19.35 1.89 18.59
N TRP A 31 -19.81 0.67 18.32
CA TRP A 31 -19.05 -0.38 17.65
C TRP A 31 -19.53 -0.54 16.21
N ASN A 32 -18.60 -0.87 15.33
CA ASN A 32 -18.84 -1.17 13.91
C ASN A 32 -18.04 -2.41 13.53
N ALA A 33 -18.47 -3.09 12.47
CA ALA A 33 -17.72 -4.18 11.89
C ALA A 33 -17.94 -4.25 10.37
N SER A 34 -17.03 -4.92 9.67
CA SER A 34 -17.14 -5.26 8.25
C SER A 34 -16.37 -6.55 7.98
N ALA A 35 -16.82 -7.34 7.00
CA ALA A 35 -16.22 -8.61 6.62
C ALA A 35 -15.41 -8.43 5.34
N PHE A 36 -14.21 -9.02 5.33
CA PHE A 36 -13.25 -8.94 4.25
C PHE A 36 -12.77 -10.33 3.85
N TRP A 37 -12.47 -10.51 2.57
CA TRP A 37 -11.88 -11.72 2.02
C TRP A 37 -10.48 -11.37 1.54
N LEU A 38 -9.49 -12.11 2.04
CA LEU A 38 -8.11 -11.92 1.60
C LEU A 38 -7.92 -12.59 0.25
N SER A 39 -6.98 -12.05 -0.52
CA SER A 39 -6.54 -12.65 -1.76
C SER A 39 -6.02 -14.07 -1.52
N CYS A 40 -6.49 -15.04 -2.30
CA CYS A 40 -6.05 -16.42 -2.17
C CYS A 40 -4.58 -16.64 -2.61
N ASP A 41 -4.02 -15.70 -3.37
CA ASP A 41 -2.65 -15.77 -3.88
C ASP A 41 -1.63 -15.16 -2.90
N THR A 42 -2.02 -14.09 -2.21
CA THR A 42 -1.09 -13.27 -1.40
C THR A 42 -1.42 -13.20 0.09
N ASP A 43 -2.61 -13.66 0.51
CA ASP A 43 -3.10 -13.62 1.89
C ASP A 43 -3.12 -12.19 2.48
N VAL A 44 -3.29 -11.18 1.62
CA VAL A 44 -3.48 -9.76 1.98
C VAL A 44 -4.84 -9.24 1.51
N PHE A 45 -5.25 -8.08 2.02
CA PHE A 45 -6.44 -7.37 1.53
C PHE A 45 -6.31 -7.06 0.04
N GLU A 46 -7.42 -7.18 -0.68
CA GLU A 46 -7.50 -6.78 -2.09
C GLU A 46 -7.32 -5.25 -2.23
N ASP A 47 -6.79 -4.80 -3.38
CA ASP A 47 -6.50 -3.39 -3.64
C ASP A 47 -7.73 -2.48 -3.45
N ASP A 48 -8.92 -2.99 -3.77
CA ASP A 48 -10.20 -2.28 -3.64
C ASP A 48 -10.66 -2.13 -2.17
N ASP A 49 -10.21 -3.01 -1.27
CA ASP A 49 -10.56 -2.98 0.16
C ASP A 49 -9.61 -2.07 0.97
N LEU A 50 -8.36 -1.90 0.52
CA LEU A 50 -7.34 -1.12 1.21
C LEU A 50 -7.77 0.32 1.58
N PRO A 51 -8.48 1.09 0.72
CA PRO A 51 -8.95 2.43 1.10
C PRO A 51 -9.89 2.41 2.30
N GLU A 52 -10.76 1.40 2.40
CA GLU A 52 -11.69 1.25 3.51
C GLU A 52 -10.95 0.84 4.79
N VAL A 53 -10.09 -0.16 4.69
CA VAL A 53 -9.28 -0.67 5.81
C VAL A 53 -8.41 0.45 6.41
N ARG A 54 -7.76 1.26 5.56
CA ARG A 54 -6.97 2.43 6.00
C ARG A 54 -7.84 3.48 6.69
N LYS A 55 -9.02 3.78 6.14
CA LYS A 55 -9.98 4.70 6.76
C LYS A 55 -10.47 4.20 8.12
N ILE A 56 -10.61 2.89 8.31
CA ILE A 56 -10.95 2.29 9.61
C ILE A 56 -9.80 2.52 10.61
N LEU A 57 -8.54 2.27 10.21
CA LEU A 57 -7.37 2.50 11.06
C LEU A 57 -7.20 3.98 11.46
N GLU A 58 -7.49 4.91 10.55
CA GLU A 58 -7.51 6.35 10.85
C GLU A 58 -8.55 6.71 11.91
N GLN A 59 -9.72 6.06 11.89
CA GLN A 59 -10.80 6.28 12.86
C GLN A 59 -10.50 5.63 14.22
N ASP A 60 -9.94 4.43 14.20
CA ASP A 60 -9.63 3.65 15.39
C ASP A 60 -8.34 2.84 15.20
N PRO A 61 -7.21 3.37 15.69
CA PRO A 61 -5.93 2.66 15.66
C PRO A 61 -5.93 1.34 16.46
N ASN A 62 -6.95 1.09 17.29
CA ASN A 62 -7.09 -0.16 18.05
C ASN A 62 -8.07 -1.14 17.38
N ALA A 63 -8.52 -0.87 16.14
CA ALA A 63 -9.33 -1.81 15.38
C ALA A 63 -8.69 -3.21 15.38
N VAL A 64 -9.53 -4.24 15.48
CA VAL A 64 -9.10 -5.65 15.49
C VAL A 64 -9.58 -6.36 14.25
N MET A 65 -8.80 -7.30 13.76
CA MET A 65 -9.11 -8.17 12.63
C MET A 65 -9.20 -9.60 13.15
N ILE A 66 -10.39 -10.19 13.12
CA ILE A 66 -10.67 -11.45 13.82
C ILE A 66 -11.33 -12.48 12.91
N ASN A 67 -11.07 -13.75 13.21
CA ASN A 67 -11.62 -14.91 12.51
C ASN A 67 -11.71 -16.07 13.52
N GLY A 68 -12.86 -16.73 13.64
CA GLY A 68 -13.10 -17.75 14.67
C GLY A 68 -12.22 -18.99 14.55
N TYR A 69 -11.71 -19.28 13.36
CA TYR A 69 -10.77 -20.39 13.15
C TYR A 69 -9.36 -20.04 13.63
N TYR A 70 -8.91 -18.81 13.42
CA TYR A 70 -7.53 -18.39 13.72
C TYR A 70 -7.37 -17.65 15.06
N CYS A 71 -8.44 -17.11 15.61
CA CYS A 71 -8.41 -16.28 16.81
C CYS A 71 -9.13 -16.98 17.97
N GLY A 72 -8.41 -17.18 19.08
CA GLY A 72 -9.00 -17.72 20.31
C GLY A 72 -10.14 -16.83 20.86
N HIS A 73 -10.95 -17.38 21.77
CA HIS A 73 -12.12 -16.69 22.35
C HIS A 73 -13.27 -16.37 21.36
N LEU A 74 -13.28 -17.00 20.17
CA LEU A 74 -14.28 -16.80 19.12
C LEU A 74 -14.72 -18.15 18.50
N GLY A 75 -14.96 -19.15 19.35
CA GLY A 75 -15.28 -20.52 18.90
C GLY A 75 -16.65 -20.65 18.21
N GLU A 76 -16.77 -21.67 17.36
CA GLU A 76 -17.98 -21.99 16.57
C GLU A 76 -19.25 -22.20 17.42
N ASP A 77 -19.11 -22.69 18.64
CA ASP A 77 -20.20 -23.00 19.58
C ASP A 77 -20.57 -21.82 20.50
N MET A 78 -19.80 -20.73 20.46
CA MET A 78 -20.01 -19.57 21.35
C MET A 78 -21.29 -18.82 21.00
N ASN A 79 -22.08 -18.45 22.00
CA ASN A 79 -23.26 -17.61 21.83
C ASN A 79 -22.89 -16.13 21.61
N VAL A 80 -23.88 -15.30 21.24
CA VAL A 80 -23.64 -13.89 20.90
C VAL A 80 -22.97 -13.09 22.04
N ASN A 81 -23.30 -13.38 23.30
CA ASN A 81 -22.69 -12.67 24.43
C ASN A 81 -21.22 -13.09 24.63
N GLU A 82 -20.91 -14.36 24.38
CA GLU A 82 -19.54 -14.89 24.42
C GLU A 82 -18.71 -14.32 23.28
N LEU A 83 -19.25 -14.26 22.05
CA LEU A 83 -18.60 -13.59 20.93
C LEU A 83 -18.32 -12.11 21.24
N ALA A 84 -19.32 -11.39 21.76
CA ALA A 84 -19.13 -10.00 22.17
C ALA A 84 -18.03 -9.84 23.24
N ALA A 85 -17.93 -10.79 24.18
CA ALA A 85 -16.86 -10.80 25.17
C ALA A 85 -15.49 -11.12 24.54
N GLY A 86 -15.43 -12.05 23.60
CA GLY A 86 -14.23 -12.39 22.84
C GLY A 86 -13.70 -11.22 22.01
N ILE A 87 -14.57 -10.54 21.26
CA ILE A 87 -14.22 -9.34 20.51
C ILE A 87 -13.65 -8.26 21.45
N ARG A 88 -14.32 -8.03 22.59
CA ARG A 88 -13.84 -7.08 23.60
C ARG A 88 -12.47 -7.48 24.13
N TRP A 89 -12.27 -8.77 24.39
CA TRP A 89 -11.00 -9.28 24.90
C TRP A 89 -9.84 -9.00 23.94
N HIS A 90 -10.02 -9.26 22.63
CA HIS A 90 -9.01 -8.90 21.62
C HIS A 90 -8.74 -7.40 21.60
N TYR A 91 -9.80 -6.60 21.56
CA TYR A 91 -9.73 -5.14 21.48
C TYR A 91 -9.02 -4.50 22.68
N GLU A 92 -9.43 -4.86 23.90
CA GLU A 92 -8.93 -4.24 25.14
C GLU A 92 -7.51 -4.70 25.51
N ASN A 93 -7.12 -5.92 25.11
CA ASN A 93 -5.79 -6.46 25.41
C ASN A 93 -4.78 -6.28 24.26
N GLY A 94 -5.22 -5.79 23.10
CA GLY A 94 -4.36 -5.52 21.95
C GLY A 94 -3.95 -6.76 21.16
N TYR A 95 -4.74 -7.84 21.22
CA TYR A 95 -4.55 -9.01 20.37
C TYR A 95 -5.22 -8.81 19.01
N ASN A 96 -4.63 -9.39 17.97
CA ASN A 96 -5.13 -9.32 16.59
C ASN A 96 -5.46 -7.89 16.13
N ARG A 97 -4.64 -6.92 16.54
CA ARG A 97 -4.76 -5.54 16.06
C ARG A 97 -4.58 -5.51 14.56
N LEU A 98 -5.51 -4.86 13.87
CA LEU A 98 -5.47 -4.68 12.42
C LEU A 98 -4.16 -3.99 11.99
N SER A 99 -3.69 -3.00 12.75
CA SER A 99 -2.42 -2.28 12.46
C SER A 99 -1.18 -3.16 12.45
N ASN A 100 -1.25 -4.34 13.07
CA ASN A 100 -0.14 -5.29 13.17
C ASN A 100 -0.40 -6.54 12.30
N SER A 101 -1.46 -6.53 11.50
CA SER A 101 -1.84 -7.67 10.67
C SER A 101 -0.89 -7.81 9.48
N THR A 102 -0.45 -9.03 9.21
CA THR A 102 0.27 -9.39 7.98
C THR A 102 -0.62 -9.33 6.74
N ALA A 103 -1.95 -9.24 6.92
CA ALA A 103 -2.90 -9.09 5.83
C ALA A 103 -2.98 -7.66 5.30
N LEU A 104 -2.45 -6.67 6.03
CA LEU A 104 -2.09 -5.42 5.39
C LEU A 104 -0.87 -5.73 4.52
N PRO A 105 -0.90 -5.41 3.22
CA PRO A 105 0.33 -5.42 2.45
C PRO A 105 1.32 -4.57 3.24
N GLU A 106 2.58 -5.03 3.35
CA GLU A 106 3.62 -4.13 3.83
C GLU A 106 3.40 -2.81 3.09
N GLU A 107 3.32 -1.70 3.82
CA GLU A 107 3.50 -0.43 3.15
C GLU A 107 4.80 -0.64 2.40
N ASP A 108 4.71 -0.70 1.06
CA ASP A 108 5.89 -0.53 0.23
C ASP A 108 6.54 0.66 0.89
N ASN A 109 7.69 0.44 1.52
CA ASN A 109 8.42 1.49 2.19
C ASN A 109 8.94 2.33 1.03
N THR A 110 8.04 3.08 0.39
CA THR A 110 8.26 3.95 -0.75
C THR A 110 8.94 5.15 -0.15
N GLN A 111 10.15 4.94 0.34
CA GLN A 111 11.15 5.95 0.19
C GLN A 111 11.19 6.20 -1.31
N ALA A 112 10.60 7.33 -1.72
CA ALA A 112 10.41 7.66 -3.11
C ALA A 112 11.71 7.41 -3.86
N ILE A 113 11.65 6.60 -4.91
CA ILE A 113 12.83 6.23 -5.67
C ILE A 113 13.22 7.41 -6.55
N LYS A 114 14.53 7.63 -6.70
CA LYS A 114 15.06 8.53 -7.73
C LYS A 114 15.46 7.72 -8.95
N VAL A 115 14.91 8.09 -10.09
CA VAL A 115 15.19 7.52 -11.41
C VAL A 115 15.83 8.59 -12.29
N ILE A 116 16.91 8.25 -12.98
CA ILE A 116 17.65 9.15 -13.85
C ILE A 116 17.39 8.74 -15.31
N TYR A 117 16.86 9.63 -16.12
CA TYR A 117 16.61 9.39 -17.55
C TYR A 117 17.61 10.18 -18.38
N THR A 118 18.41 9.46 -19.17
CA THR A 118 19.49 10.06 -19.97
C THR A 118 19.03 10.29 -21.40
N PHE A 119 19.65 11.28 -22.04
CA PHE A 119 19.37 11.65 -23.42
C PHE A 119 20.65 11.52 -24.25
N GLY A 120 20.56 10.83 -25.38
CA GLY A 120 21.68 10.59 -26.27
C GLY A 120 22.07 11.81 -27.10
N SER A 121 22.89 11.59 -28.12
CA SER A 121 23.40 12.66 -29.00
C SER A 121 22.45 13.05 -30.15
N ASP A 122 21.34 12.33 -30.32
CA ASP A 122 20.33 12.61 -31.35
C ASP A 122 19.73 14.02 -31.16
N GLU A 123 19.62 14.78 -32.25
CA GLU A 123 19.16 16.17 -32.23
C GLU A 123 17.70 16.34 -31.77
N ARG A 124 16.93 15.24 -31.80
CA ARG A 124 15.53 15.21 -31.43
C ARG A 124 15.34 15.01 -29.92
N PHE A 125 16.40 14.76 -29.16
CA PHE A 125 16.34 14.74 -27.71
C PHE A 125 16.35 16.16 -27.13
N PRO A 126 15.59 16.42 -26.05
CA PRO A 126 15.49 17.74 -25.44
C PRO A 126 16.82 18.22 -24.83
N PHE A 127 17.62 17.30 -24.29
CA PHE A 127 18.88 17.63 -23.60
C PHE A 127 20.02 16.73 -24.09
N ARG A 128 20.59 17.04 -25.26
CA ARG A 128 21.60 16.17 -25.91
C ARG A 128 22.79 15.88 -24.97
N GLY A 129 22.95 14.61 -24.60
CA GLY A 129 23.97 14.15 -23.65
C GLY A 129 23.62 14.33 -22.17
N GLY A 130 22.62 15.13 -21.85
CA GLY A 130 22.20 15.40 -20.47
C GLY A 130 21.22 14.38 -19.92
N TRP A 131 20.74 14.63 -18.69
CA TRP A 131 19.71 13.80 -18.06
C TRP A 131 18.73 14.61 -17.22
N VAL A 132 17.67 13.93 -16.79
CA VAL A 132 16.70 14.45 -15.82
C VAL A 132 16.52 13.46 -14.68
N GLU A 133 16.27 13.98 -13.49
CA GLU A 133 16.00 13.19 -12.29
C GLU A 133 14.50 13.22 -12.00
N ILE A 134 13.90 12.07 -11.70
CA ILE A 134 12.51 11.96 -11.27
C ILE A 134 12.45 11.22 -9.93
N VAL A 135 11.81 11.84 -8.94
CA VAL A 135 11.50 11.19 -7.66
C VAL A 135 10.03 10.76 -7.66
N ALA A 136 9.78 9.47 -7.49
CA ALA A 136 8.43 8.91 -7.54
C ALA A 136 8.25 7.70 -6.60
N PRO A 137 7.00 7.33 -6.24
CA PRO A 137 6.76 6.17 -5.37
C PRO A 137 7.25 4.84 -5.97
N SER A 138 7.17 4.69 -7.30
CA SER A 138 7.63 3.50 -8.01
C SER A 138 8.26 3.82 -9.37
N MET A 139 8.92 2.83 -10.00
CA MET A 139 9.46 2.97 -11.36
C MET A 139 8.35 3.22 -12.38
N ARG A 140 7.18 2.59 -12.20
CA ARG A 140 6.00 2.80 -13.03
C ARG A 140 5.53 4.25 -12.97
N ASP A 141 5.49 4.83 -11.77
CA ASP A 141 5.09 6.23 -11.57
C ASP A 141 6.14 7.18 -12.15
N ALA A 142 7.43 6.87 -11.98
CA ALA A 142 8.51 7.63 -12.60
C ALA A 142 8.36 7.65 -14.13
N HIS A 143 8.03 6.51 -14.76
CA HIS A 143 7.80 6.44 -16.20
C HIS A 143 6.58 7.26 -16.63
N ALA A 144 5.50 7.23 -15.84
CA ALA A 144 4.30 8.03 -16.10
C ALA A 144 4.60 9.54 -16.06
N ILE A 145 5.35 9.99 -15.04
CA ILE A 145 5.79 11.39 -14.92
C ILE A 145 6.73 11.76 -16.07
N PHE A 146 7.68 10.89 -16.41
CA PHE A 146 8.59 11.10 -17.53
C PHE A 146 7.81 11.31 -18.83
N ARG A 147 6.89 10.39 -19.18
CA ARG A 147 6.08 10.47 -20.41
C ARG A 147 5.23 11.72 -20.49
N LYS A 148 4.74 12.24 -19.37
CA LYS A 148 3.97 13.48 -19.33
C LYS A 148 4.80 14.69 -19.77
N HIS A 149 6.09 14.72 -19.44
CA HIS A 149 7.00 15.82 -19.76
C HIS A 149 7.77 15.58 -21.08
N TYR A 150 8.05 14.32 -21.38
CA TYR A 150 8.81 13.86 -22.54
C TYR A 150 8.06 12.71 -23.22
N PRO A 151 7.01 13.02 -24.01
CA PRO A 151 6.17 12.01 -24.63
C PRO A 151 6.95 11.02 -25.51
N ASP A 152 6.49 9.78 -25.51
CA ASP A 152 7.01 8.71 -26.37
C ASP A 152 7.03 9.16 -27.83
N ARG A 153 8.18 9.00 -28.48
CA ARG A 153 8.32 9.30 -29.92
C ARG A 153 7.90 8.13 -30.80
N THR A 154 8.07 6.93 -30.25
CA THR A 154 7.54 5.68 -30.79
C THR A 154 6.61 5.11 -29.73
N PRO A 155 5.34 4.80 -30.03
CA PRO A 155 4.39 4.34 -29.03
C PRO A 155 4.92 3.19 -28.18
N GLY A 156 4.89 3.36 -26.86
CA GLY A 156 5.35 2.36 -25.89
C GLY A 156 6.86 2.40 -25.59
N ILE A 157 7.63 3.22 -26.29
CA ILE A 157 9.08 3.38 -26.09
C ILE A 157 9.36 4.75 -25.47
N LEU A 158 9.94 4.74 -24.27
CA LEU A 158 10.33 5.95 -23.56
C LEU A 158 11.26 6.81 -24.42
N ASN A 159 11.03 8.12 -24.45
CA ASN A 159 11.86 9.07 -25.17
C ASN A 159 13.16 9.41 -24.41
N CYS A 160 13.94 8.39 -24.07
CA CYS A 160 15.26 8.50 -23.45
C CYS A 160 16.24 7.55 -24.15
N SER A 161 17.54 7.74 -23.93
CA SER A 161 18.55 6.77 -24.34
C SER A 161 18.62 5.59 -23.39
N ASP A 162 18.55 5.87 -22.09
CA ASP A 162 18.51 4.85 -21.05
C ASP A 162 17.92 5.46 -19.76
N TYR A 163 17.59 4.61 -18.79
CA TYR A 163 17.20 5.02 -17.45
C TYR A 163 17.89 4.17 -16.38
N TYR A 164 18.19 4.81 -15.25
CA TYR A 164 18.96 4.21 -14.17
C TYR A 164 18.27 4.43 -12.83
N THR A 165 18.41 3.48 -11.90
CA THR A 165 18.24 3.79 -10.47
C THR A 165 19.36 4.73 -10.01
N GLU A 166 19.14 5.48 -8.93
CA GLU A 166 20.19 6.33 -8.36
C GLU A 166 21.48 5.57 -8.04
N GLN A 167 21.38 4.33 -7.54
CA GLN A 167 22.55 3.50 -7.29
C GLN A 167 23.30 3.20 -8.60
N GLN A 168 22.62 2.68 -9.63
CA GLN A 168 23.25 2.35 -10.91
C GLN A 168 23.89 3.58 -11.56
N PHE A 169 23.24 4.74 -11.44
CA PHE A 169 23.76 6.00 -11.96
C PHE A 169 25.05 6.42 -11.25
N ASN A 170 25.09 6.30 -9.93
CA ASN A 170 26.25 6.66 -9.11
C ASN A 170 27.44 5.71 -9.28
N GLU A 171 27.20 4.48 -9.73
CA GLU A 171 28.25 3.52 -10.09
C GLU A 171 28.89 3.81 -11.46
N SER A 172 28.28 4.67 -12.28
CA SER A 172 28.84 5.13 -13.56
C SER A 172 29.79 6.31 -13.40
N ASP A 173 30.47 6.69 -14.48
CA ASP A 173 31.28 7.92 -14.53
C ASP A 173 30.43 9.18 -14.78
N MET A 174 29.14 9.04 -15.11
CA MET A 174 28.26 10.16 -15.49
C MET A 174 28.14 11.27 -14.45
N PRO A 175 28.04 11.01 -13.12
CA PRO A 175 28.02 12.08 -12.13
C PRO A 175 29.27 12.95 -12.15
N ILE A 176 30.41 12.38 -12.59
CA ILE A 176 31.72 13.04 -12.61
C ILE A 176 31.96 13.72 -13.96
N THR A 177 31.70 13.01 -15.06
CA THR A 177 32.01 13.48 -16.42
C THR A 177 30.90 14.29 -17.06
N GLY A 178 29.68 14.23 -16.49
CA GLY A 178 28.51 14.92 -16.99
C GLY A 178 28.06 14.47 -18.37
N ASN A 179 28.53 13.31 -18.86
CA ASN A 179 28.38 12.83 -20.24
C ASN A 179 28.63 13.94 -21.28
N ARG A 180 29.92 14.19 -21.56
CA ARG A 180 30.39 15.32 -22.37
C ARG A 180 30.07 16.69 -21.76
N GLY A 181 29.92 16.75 -20.43
CA GLY A 181 29.69 17.99 -19.67
C GLY A 181 28.28 18.58 -19.77
N ALA A 182 27.29 17.79 -20.19
CA ALA A 182 25.89 18.22 -20.27
C ALA A 182 25.17 18.24 -18.90
N PHE A 183 25.49 17.29 -18.03
CA PHE A 183 24.97 17.19 -16.66
C PHE A 183 23.42 17.09 -16.55
N CYS A 184 22.91 17.24 -15.33
CA CYS A 184 21.49 17.25 -15.00
C CYS A 184 20.84 18.56 -15.45
N HIS A 185 19.70 18.46 -16.15
CA HIS A 185 18.96 19.62 -16.64
C HIS A 185 17.72 19.96 -15.82
N CYS A 186 17.03 18.97 -15.26
CA CYS A 186 15.89 19.22 -14.39
C CYS A 186 15.64 18.09 -13.41
N LYS A 187 14.95 18.43 -12.32
CA LYS A 187 14.45 17.50 -11.31
C LYS A 187 12.94 17.61 -11.25
N LEU A 188 12.26 16.48 -11.41
CA LEU A 188 10.81 16.38 -11.34
C LEU A 188 10.43 15.51 -10.14
N SER A 189 9.29 15.78 -9.55
CA SER A 189 8.68 14.93 -8.52
C SER A 189 7.23 14.66 -8.89
N ALA A 190 6.66 13.62 -8.29
CA ALA A 190 5.21 13.41 -8.28
C ALA A 190 4.46 14.62 -7.70
#